data_AF-A0A319BU57-F1
#
_entry.id   AF-A0A319BU57-F1
#
_cell.length_a   1.000
_cell.length_b   1.000
_cell.length_c   1.000
_cell.angle_alpha   90.00
_cell.angle_beta   90.00
_cell.angle_gamma   90.00
#
_symmetry.space_group_name_H-M   'P 1'
#
loop_
_entity.id
_entity.type
_entity.pdbx_description
1 polymer ?
#
loop_
_entity_poly.entity_id
_entity_poly.type
_entity_poly.pdbx_seq_one_letter_code
_entity_poly.pdbx_strand_id
1 'polypeptide(L)'
;MATEIEPAEIPPVLGVLPAYGQDKETHLKMVPRADGARARLDPNVTLEEYMYWANIERQLEEEENRQYVLERGPLTVGKVIQNRFSKGVHHEKKGAQNSPQIDGEKGMVASTPSDSSLAVSDEEWRNASRALRTAGWGTIFYLITTDVLGWANAPFVFASVGYGPAVALFIVFGCFAGFSGWILWRVFLELDSTRYPLINFGDTYYRVFGAWSRHFVNIGQSLQLLMSVSVLVLGNGQILAQLTNESICFVACMIIMMVIGMVCGSIRSLQRLGWLTNAAVWLNIADFIMIMVAAGGKYGIDYSAVTSSSLIKAIEPVKVFAGPPPNQYQIQATGFSGQFTGVDQMVYSYGGAILFISFLAEMRRPWDFWKGLLCAQLFICLVYIFFGAFVYSFYGQYSISNIYNVVEPKGLQEAVNIVYFLTTIIACILYFNIGMKSVYQQVFMEIFNCPDISTKRGRLLWYGLGPIYWIIAFVIAAAVPNLSGISSMVGAALILNFTYTLPGVLYVGFRCQKDAALPGEGYDPASGVTTRHDSGMQRYIRGFKKHWVVNCFCIFYFCGGLACSGMGMWAAIIGLIEEFGPGGTVATSFGCAAPV
;
A
#
# COMPACT_ATOMS: atom_id res chain seq x y z
N MET A 1 -61.57 25.69 -11.98
CA MET A 1 -61.77 25.22 -10.60
C MET A 1 -60.58 24.33 -10.29
N ALA A 2 -59.49 24.95 -9.82
CA ALA A 2 -58.22 24.30 -9.53
C ALA A 2 -58.19 24.03 -8.02
N THR A 3 -58.02 22.78 -7.63
CA THR A 3 -57.85 22.36 -6.24
C THR A 3 -56.38 22.17 -5.97
N GLU A 4 -55.87 22.95 -5.01
CA GLU A 4 -54.53 22.92 -4.45
C GLU A 4 -54.22 21.56 -3.82
N ILE A 5 -53.01 21.06 -4.06
CA ILE A 5 -52.42 19.91 -3.39
C ILE A 5 -51.34 20.47 -2.45
N GLU A 6 -51.50 20.27 -1.14
CA GLU A 6 -50.49 20.58 -0.12
C GLU A 6 -49.20 19.76 -0.35
N PRO A 7 -48.01 20.37 -0.29
CA PRO A 7 -46.75 19.64 -0.30
C PRO A 7 -46.42 19.08 1.10
N ALA A 8 -46.04 17.81 1.14
CA ALA A 8 -45.62 17.08 2.34
C ALA A 8 -44.35 17.66 2.99
N GLU A 9 -44.37 17.77 4.33
CA GLU A 9 -43.25 18.21 5.15
C GLU A 9 -42.03 17.26 5.07
N ILE A 10 -40.86 17.84 4.83
CA ILE A 10 -39.55 17.18 4.83
C ILE A 10 -38.96 17.29 6.24
N PRO A 11 -38.52 16.20 6.90
CA PRO A 11 -37.91 16.26 8.23
C PRO A 11 -36.54 16.97 8.21
N PRO A 12 -36.11 17.60 9.31
CA PRO A 12 -35.02 18.57 9.32
C PRO A 12 -33.66 17.89 9.11
N VAL A 13 -32.96 18.36 8.08
CA VAL A 13 -31.55 18.08 7.80
C VAL A 13 -30.71 18.72 8.92
N LEU A 14 -29.80 17.93 9.49
CA LEU A 14 -28.79 18.39 10.44
C LEU A 14 -27.94 19.50 9.80
N GLY A 15 -28.18 20.75 10.21
CA GLY A 15 -27.26 21.89 10.09
C GLY A 15 -26.72 22.23 8.70
N VAL A 16 -27.55 22.83 7.84
CA VAL A 16 -27.04 23.67 6.74
C VAL A 16 -26.57 25.00 7.36
N LEU A 17 -25.27 25.30 7.25
CA LEU A 17 -24.72 26.61 7.60
C LEU A 17 -25.29 27.68 6.65
N PRO A 18 -25.55 28.91 7.14
CA PRO A 18 -26.23 29.94 6.39
C PRO A 18 -25.43 30.43 5.17
N ALA A 19 -26.15 30.86 4.14
CA ALA A 19 -25.59 31.49 2.95
C ALA A 19 -24.88 32.82 3.28
N TYR A 20 -23.81 33.03 2.52
CA TYR A 20 -22.79 34.09 2.59
C TYR A 20 -23.35 35.52 2.71
N GLY A 21 -22.83 36.32 3.65
CA GLY A 21 -23.16 37.75 3.74
C GLY A 21 -22.97 38.44 5.11
N GLN A 22 -22.34 37.82 6.09
CA GLN A 22 -21.94 38.50 7.32
C GLN A 22 -20.55 38.05 7.73
N ASP A 23 -19.67 39.02 7.93
CA ASP A 23 -18.36 38.89 8.55
C ASP A 23 -18.53 38.23 9.94
N LYS A 24 -18.42 36.91 9.99
CA LYS A 24 -17.94 36.22 11.18
C LYS A 24 -16.53 35.79 10.82
N GLU A 25 -15.54 36.44 11.43
CA GLU A 25 -14.23 35.82 11.60
C GLU A 25 -14.46 34.43 12.19
N THR A 26 -14.42 33.40 11.36
CA THR A 26 -14.37 32.02 11.81
C THR A 26 -13.03 31.83 12.48
N HIS A 27 -12.95 32.10 13.78
CA HIS A 27 -11.81 31.72 14.61
C HIS A 27 -11.77 30.19 14.79
N LEU A 28 -11.71 29.44 13.70
CA LEU A 28 -11.40 28.01 13.68
C LEU A 28 -9.90 27.88 13.98
N LYS A 29 -9.54 27.97 15.27
CA LYS A 29 -8.16 27.81 15.71
C LYS A 29 -7.91 26.35 16.07
N MET A 30 -6.87 25.78 15.46
CA MET A 30 -6.39 24.46 15.79
C MET A 30 -5.37 24.57 16.91
N VAL A 31 -5.64 23.96 18.07
CA VAL A 31 -4.73 24.01 19.23
C VAL A 31 -3.83 22.77 19.19
N PRO A 32 -2.50 22.91 18.97
CA PRO A 32 -1.55 21.80 19.03
C PRO A 32 -1.45 21.25 20.44
N ARG A 33 -1.27 19.93 20.59
CA ARG A 33 -0.86 19.33 21.88
C ARG A 33 0.65 19.35 21.99
N ALA A 34 1.15 19.65 23.20
CA ALA A 34 2.58 19.60 23.53
C ALA A 34 3.21 18.20 23.29
N ASP A 35 2.39 17.15 23.29
CA ASP A 35 2.84 15.75 23.24
C ASP A 35 3.20 15.26 21.83
N GLY A 36 3.00 16.08 20.80
CA GLY A 36 3.34 15.79 19.40
C GLY A 36 2.82 14.42 18.92
N ALA A 37 3.71 13.57 18.40
CA ALA A 37 3.37 12.25 17.87
C ALA A 37 2.84 11.24 18.92
N ARG A 38 3.02 11.50 20.23
CA ARG A 38 2.50 10.63 21.30
C ARG A 38 1.00 10.84 21.54
N ALA A 39 0.48 12.03 21.24
CA ALA A 39 -0.96 12.33 21.35
C ALA A 39 -1.82 11.42 20.47
N ARG A 40 -1.25 10.86 19.40
CA ARG A 40 -1.91 9.92 18.48
C ARG A 40 -2.52 8.69 19.18
N LEU A 41 -1.92 8.24 20.29
CA LEU A 41 -2.26 6.99 20.97
C LEU A 41 -2.78 7.22 22.39
N ASP A 42 -3.25 8.43 22.69
CA ASP A 42 -3.83 8.73 23.99
C ASP A 42 -5.14 7.93 24.17
N PRO A 43 -5.23 7.02 25.17
CA PRO A 43 -6.44 6.23 25.41
C PRO A 43 -7.64 7.07 25.90
N ASN A 44 -7.41 8.32 26.33
CA ASN A 44 -8.47 9.18 26.84
C ASN A 44 -9.23 9.93 25.74
N VAL A 45 -8.71 9.91 24.49
CA VAL A 45 -9.31 10.64 23.37
C VAL A 45 -10.41 9.78 22.74
N THR A 46 -11.61 10.36 22.64
CA THR A 46 -12.78 9.68 22.09
C THR A 46 -12.81 9.76 20.56
N LEU A 47 -13.58 8.87 19.93
CA LEU A 47 -13.80 8.91 18.48
C LEU A 47 -14.41 10.24 18.03
N GLU A 48 -15.33 10.80 18.82
CA GLU A 48 -15.98 12.07 18.58
C GLU A 48 -14.98 13.24 18.64
N GLU A 49 -14.03 13.22 19.57
CA GLU A 49 -12.95 14.21 19.61
C GLU A 49 -12.07 14.11 18.35
N TYR A 50 -11.69 12.90 17.92
CA TYR A 50 -10.93 12.73 16.68
C TYR A 50 -11.68 13.30 15.47
N MET A 51 -12.97 12.98 15.33
CA MET A 51 -13.81 13.46 14.23
C MET A 51 -14.00 14.98 14.25
N TYR A 52 -14.13 15.58 15.44
CA TYR A 52 -14.26 17.02 15.59
C TYR A 52 -13.03 17.76 15.05
N TRP A 53 -11.84 17.38 15.52
CA TRP A 53 -10.59 18.02 15.07
C TRP A 53 -10.27 17.73 13.60
N ALA A 54 -10.59 16.53 13.12
CA ALA A 54 -10.45 16.20 11.71
C ALA A 54 -11.35 17.09 10.84
N ASN A 55 -12.61 17.30 11.22
CA ASN A 55 -13.54 18.15 10.47
C ASN A 55 -13.02 19.60 10.38
N ILE A 56 -12.53 20.16 11.49
CA ILE A 56 -11.92 21.50 11.50
C ILE A 56 -10.74 21.56 10.55
N GLU A 57 -9.84 20.58 10.58
CA GLU A 57 -8.70 20.55 9.66
C GLU A 57 -9.12 20.51 8.20
N ARG A 58 -10.15 19.72 7.87
CA ARG A 58 -10.64 19.63 6.50
C ARG A 58 -11.29 20.93 6.02
N GLN A 59 -11.97 21.66 6.89
CA GLN A 59 -12.52 22.99 6.57
C GLN A 59 -11.39 24.00 6.33
N LEU A 60 -10.37 24.01 7.18
CA LEU A 60 -9.20 24.88 7.03
C LEU A 60 -8.43 24.59 5.73
N GLU A 61 -8.23 23.31 5.38
CA GLU A 61 -7.61 22.92 4.10
C GLU A 61 -8.43 23.37 2.89
N GLU A 62 -9.76 23.37 2.99
CA GLU A 62 -10.65 23.79 1.92
C GLU A 62 -10.64 25.31 1.73
N GLU A 63 -10.67 26.08 2.83
CA GLU A 63 -10.52 27.54 2.82
C GLU A 63 -9.18 27.97 2.21
N GLU A 64 -8.08 27.36 2.62
CA GLU A 64 -6.76 27.65 2.07
C GLU A 64 -6.64 27.27 0.59
N ASN A 65 -7.24 26.15 0.18
CA ASN A 65 -7.26 25.78 -1.23
C ASN A 65 -8.10 26.77 -2.05
N ARG A 66 -9.20 27.29 -1.49
CA ARG A 66 -9.99 28.35 -2.12
C ARG A 66 -9.17 29.62 -2.29
N GLN A 67 -8.43 30.04 -1.27
CA GLN A 67 -7.50 31.17 -1.35
C GLN A 67 -6.42 30.92 -2.41
N TYR A 68 -5.80 29.74 -2.43
CA TYR A 68 -4.79 29.37 -3.43
C TYR A 68 -5.34 29.40 -4.87
N VAL A 69 -6.56 28.91 -5.10
CA VAL A 69 -7.20 28.93 -6.42
C VAL A 69 -7.52 30.36 -6.86
N LEU A 70 -7.96 31.22 -5.93
CA LEU A 70 -8.19 32.64 -6.18
C LEU A 70 -6.89 33.37 -6.54
N GLU A 71 -5.80 33.11 -5.82
CA GLU A 71 -4.47 33.69 -6.10
C GLU A 71 -3.87 33.19 -7.42
N ARG A 72 -4.11 31.93 -7.79
CA ARG A 72 -3.59 31.32 -9.02
C ARG A 72 -4.29 31.84 -10.28
N GLY A 73 -5.56 32.24 -10.18
CA GLY A 73 -6.40 32.65 -11.32
C GLY A 73 -6.74 31.50 -12.28
N PRO A 74 -7.45 31.77 -13.39
CA PRO A 74 -7.92 30.74 -14.32
C PRO A 74 -6.78 29.99 -15.03
N LEU A 75 -6.94 28.67 -15.16
CA LEU A 75 -5.96 27.78 -15.80
C LEU A 75 -6.07 27.87 -17.33
N THR A 76 -5.19 28.64 -17.95
CA THR A 76 -4.98 28.63 -19.41
C THR A 76 -4.06 27.46 -19.79
N VAL A 77 -4.29 26.83 -20.95
CA VAL A 77 -3.51 25.67 -21.42
C VAL A 77 -1.98 25.94 -21.42
N GLY A 78 -1.58 27.18 -21.76
CA GLY A 78 -0.18 27.61 -21.69
C GLY A 78 0.41 27.63 -20.27
N LYS A 79 -0.36 28.06 -19.26
CA LYS A 79 0.06 28.04 -17.85
C LYS A 79 0.18 26.62 -17.29
N VAL A 80 -0.63 25.68 -17.78
CA VAL A 80 -0.55 24.26 -17.37
C VAL A 80 0.74 23.62 -17.90
N ILE A 81 1.12 23.92 -19.14
CA ILE A 81 2.37 23.44 -19.75
C ILE A 81 3.58 24.12 -19.08
N GLN A 82 3.54 25.44 -18.91
CA GLN A 82 4.63 26.21 -18.28
C GLN A 82 4.86 25.78 -16.81
N ASN A 83 3.81 25.48 -16.05
CA ASN A 83 3.94 24.98 -14.67
C ASN A 83 4.49 23.54 -14.58
N ARG A 84 4.39 22.74 -15.65
CA ARG A 84 4.97 21.39 -15.68
C ARG A 84 6.43 21.36 -16.16
N PHE A 85 6.87 22.38 -16.90
CA PHE A 85 8.26 22.52 -17.38
C PHE A 85 9.10 23.56 -16.64
N SER A 86 8.49 24.41 -15.81
CA SER A 86 9.23 25.26 -14.88
C SER A 86 9.88 24.40 -13.82
N LYS A 87 11.22 24.29 -13.84
CA LYS A 87 12.01 23.69 -12.76
C LYS A 87 11.52 24.23 -11.41
N GLY A 88 11.34 23.32 -10.45
CA GLY A 88 10.67 23.57 -9.18
C GLY A 88 11.05 24.90 -8.53
N VAL A 89 10.10 25.83 -8.53
CA VAL A 89 10.14 26.98 -7.64
C VAL A 89 9.11 26.70 -6.56
N HIS A 90 9.62 26.38 -5.38
CA HIS A 90 8.89 26.47 -4.12
C HIS A 90 8.33 27.89 -4.00
N HIS A 91 7.06 28.09 -4.35
CA HIS A 91 6.36 29.32 -4.00
C HIS A 91 5.77 29.15 -2.59
N GLU A 92 6.65 29.33 -1.61
CA GLU A 92 6.26 29.77 -0.28
C GLU A 92 6.40 31.30 -0.27
N LYS A 93 5.35 32.01 0.13
CA LYS A 93 5.44 33.45 0.35
C LYS A 93 6.47 33.68 1.45
N LYS A 94 7.57 34.37 1.13
CA LYS A 94 8.35 35.13 2.11
C LYS A 94 7.43 36.18 2.72
N GLY A 95 6.86 35.88 3.89
CA GLY A 95 6.42 36.92 4.81
C GLY A 95 7.67 37.64 5.30
N ALA A 96 7.78 38.93 4.97
CA ALA A 96 8.86 39.77 5.43
C ALA A 96 8.75 39.97 6.95
N GLN A 97 9.73 39.48 7.71
CA GLN A 97 10.23 40.14 8.92
C GLN A 97 11.65 39.65 9.23
N ASN A 98 12.49 40.59 9.61
CA ASN A 98 13.95 40.51 9.61
C ASN A 98 14.52 39.42 10.54
N SER A 99 15.52 38.69 10.07
CA SER A 99 16.53 38.05 10.92
C SER A 99 17.87 38.06 10.17
N PRO A 100 19.01 38.36 10.83
CA PRO A 100 20.28 38.60 10.15
C PRO A 100 20.90 37.32 9.60
N GLN A 101 21.54 37.42 8.45
CA GLN A 101 22.45 36.41 7.92
C GLN A 101 23.58 36.11 8.91
N ILE A 102 23.87 34.82 9.13
CA ILE A 102 25.17 34.35 9.62
C ILE A 102 25.63 33.24 8.69
N ASP A 103 26.69 33.52 7.94
CA ASP A 103 27.46 32.57 7.14
C ASP A 103 28.37 31.69 8.03
N GLY A 104 28.56 30.43 7.62
CA GLY A 104 29.86 29.73 7.69
C GLY A 104 30.39 29.15 9.02
N GLU A 105 30.46 27.82 9.04
CA GLU A 105 31.45 26.94 9.71
C GLU A 105 31.46 26.68 11.24
N LYS A 106 31.51 25.37 11.54
CA LYS A 106 32.18 24.65 12.65
C LYS A 106 32.01 25.15 14.10
N GLY A 107 31.57 24.23 14.96
CA GLY A 107 32.04 24.18 16.35
C GLY A 107 30.95 23.85 17.36
N MET A 108 31.06 22.67 17.96
CA MET A 108 30.36 22.29 19.17
C MET A 108 30.82 23.18 20.33
N VAL A 109 29.94 24.03 20.86
CA VAL A 109 30.09 24.62 22.20
C VAL A 109 28.73 24.63 22.89
N ALA A 110 28.70 24.03 24.07
CA ALA A 110 27.58 24.01 24.97
C ALA A 110 27.28 25.42 25.51
N SER A 111 26.01 25.80 25.55
CA SER A 111 25.50 26.85 26.43
C SER A 111 24.24 26.37 27.15
N THR A 112 24.31 26.50 28.46
CA THR A 112 23.34 26.17 29.52
C THR A 112 22.03 26.95 29.33
N PRO A 113 20.86 26.44 29.79
CA PRO A 113 19.56 26.95 29.37
C PRO A 113 19.21 28.26 30.08
N SER A 114 18.80 29.26 29.32
CA SER A 114 18.10 30.44 29.84
C SER A 114 16.63 30.35 29.45
N ASP A 115 15.78 30.30 30.47
CA ASP A 115 14.32 30.34 30.45
C ASP A 115 13.77 31.39 29.49
N SER A 116 13.23 30.93 28.35
CA SER A 116 12.06 31.53 27.72
C SER A 116 11.50 30.51 26.75
N SER A 117 10.36 29.92 27.10
CA SER A 117 9.60 29.08 26.21
C SER A 117 9.19 29.90 24.98
N LEU A 118 9.92 29.77 23.88
CA LEU A 118 9.45 30.11 22.54
C LEU A 118 8.22 29.24 22.28
N ALA A 119 7.04 29.74 22.65
CA ALA A 119 5.77 29.19 22.22
C ALA A 119 5.68 29.43 20.71
N VAL A 120 6.10 28.43 19.93
CA VAL A 120 5.87 28.38 18.49
C VAL A 120 4.38 28.63 18.25
N SER A 121 4.04 29.62 17.42
CA SER A 121 2.64 29.95 17.13
C SER A 121 1.94 28.75 16.48
N ASP A 122 0.65 28.55 16.75
CA ASP A 122 -0.15 27.45 16.19
C ASP A 122 -0.05 27.39 14.66
N GLU A 123 0.00 28.55 14.02
CA GLU A 123 0.15 28.69 12.57
C GLU A 123 1.55 28.25 12.10
N GLU A 124 2.60 28.57 12.85
CA GLU A 124 3.97 28.18 12.54
C GLU A 124 4.16 26.67 12.68
N TRP A 125 3.60 26.05 13.73
CA TRP A 125 3.67 24.61 13.93
C TRP A 125 2.85 23.84 12.88
N ARG A 126 1.67 24.35 12.53
CA ARG A 126 0.83 23.79 11.45
C ARG A 126 1.53 23.91 10.10
N ASN A 127 2.14 25.07 9.81
CA ASN A 127 2.90 25.28 8.59
C ASN A 127 4.13 24.37 8.54
N ALA A 128 4.86 24.20 9.64
CA ALA A 128 5.98 23.26 9.73
C ALA A 128 5.54 21.80 9.55
N SER A 129 4.44 21.38 10.20
CA SER A 129 3.90 20.02 10.06
C SER A 129 3.40 19.73 8.64
N ARG A 130 2.88 20.75 7.94
CA ARG A 130 2.48 20.63 6.53
C ARG A 130 3.61 20.79 5.53
N ALA A 131 4.68 21.51 5.87
CA ALA A 131 5.90 21.56 5.06
C ALA A 131 6.54 20.16 4.93
N LEU A 132 6.29 19.28 5.90
CA LEU A 132 6.66 17.86 5.81
C LEU A 132 5.77 17.07 4.83
N ARG A 133 4.52 17.49 4.57
CA ARG A 133 3.58 16.83 3.64
C ARG A 133 3.83 17.33 2.22
N THR A 134 4.70 16.65 1.48
CA THR A 134 5.18 17.14 0.18
C THR A 134 4.47 16.55 -1.04
N ALA A 135 3.72 15.45 -0.88
CA ALA A 135 3.17 14.71 -2.00
C ALA A 135 1.89 15.34 -2.58
N GLY A 136 1.85 15.48 -3.91
CA GLY A 136 0.64 15.80 -4.67
C GLY A 136 -0.05 14.55 -5.22
N TRP A 137 -1.26 14.69 -5.77
CA TRP A 137 -2.03 13.56 -6.33
C TRP A 137 -1.28 12.80 -7.44
N GLY A 138 -0.45 13.51 -8.24
CA GLY A 138 0.38 12.88 -9.27
C GLY A 138 1.51 12.02 -8.68
N THR A 139 2.12 12.46 -7.58
CA THR A 139 3.10 11.65 -6.84
C THR A 139 2.44 10.39 -6.28
N ILE A 140 1.20 10.51 -5.80
CA ILE A 140 0.42 9.37 -5.28
C ILE A 140 0.11 8.36 -6.39
N PHE A 141 -0.23 8.80 -7.60
CA PHE A 141 -0.36 7.90 -8.75
C PHE A 141 0.92 7.07 -8.95
N TYR A 142 2.10 7.70 -8.95
CA TYR A 142 3.37 6.98 -9.11
C TYR A 142 3.68 6.09 -7.92
N LEU A 143 3.38 6.50 -6.68
CA LEU A 143 3.61 5.69 -5.48
C LEU A 143 2.74 4.44 -5.46
N ILE A 144 1.43 4.58 -5.71
CA ILE A 144 0.50 3.44 -5.79
C ILE A 144 0.92 2.52 -6.94
N THR A 145 1.25 3.08 -8.11
CA THR A 145 1.70 2.28 -9.25
C THR A 145 3.00 1.55 -8.92
N THR A 146 4.00 2.19 -8.33
CA THR A 146 5.28 1.53 -7.99
C THR A 146 5.09 0.41 -6.97
N ASP A 147 4.17 0.59 -6.01
CA ASP A 147 3.91 -0.39 -4.97
C ASP A 147 3.10 -1.58 -5.46
N VAL A 148 2.06 -1.33 -6.25
CA VAL A 148 1.07 -2.35 -6.62
C VAL A 148 1.43 -3.06 -7.92
N LEU A 149 2.16 -2.43 -8.85
CA LEU A 149 2.34 -2.92 -10.22
C LEU A 149 3.25 -4.19 -10.30
N GLY A 150 2.68 -5.36 -10.04
CA GLY A 150 3.24 -6.70 -10.20
C GLY A 150 2.77 -7.40 -11.48
N TRP A 151 3.02 -6.77 -12.63
CA TRP A 151 2.54 -7.21 -13.96
C TRP A 151 3.19 -8.50 -14.46
N ALA A 152 4.40 -8.84 -13.99
CA ALA A 152 5.15 -10.02 -14.41
C ALA A 152 4.41 -11.34 -14.16
N ASN A 153 3.59 -11.41 -13.09
CA ASN A 153 2.77 -12.58 -12.78
C ASN A 153 1.46 -12.65 -13.59
N ALA A 154 1.05 -11.58 -14.29
CA ALA A 154 -0.24 -11.55 -14.97
C ALA A 154 -0.41 -12.69 -16.00
N PRO A 155 0.58 -13.01 -16.87
CA PRO A 155 0.47 -14.12 -17.81
C PRO A 155 0.24 -15.47 -17.14
N PHE A 156 0.84 -15.69 -15.96
CA PHE A 156 0.63 -16.89 -15.15
C PHE A 156 -0.82 -17.03 -14.66
N VAL A 157 -1.46 -15.93 -14.31
CA VAL A 157 -2.89 -15.92 -13.96
C VAL A 157 -3.72 -16.37 -15.16
N PHE A 158 -3.45 -15.83 -16.35
CA PHE A 158 -4.12 -16.25 -17.59
C PHE A 158 -3.86 -17.72 -17.91
N ALA A 159 -2.65 -18.23 -17.68
CA ALA A 159 -2.33 -19.63 -17.83
C ALA A 159 -2.98 -20.54 -16.79
N SER A 160 -3.40 -20.01 -15.64
CA SER A 160 -4.05 -20.78 -14.57
C SER A 160 -5.57 -20.86 -14.73
N VAL A 161 -6.23 -19.79 -15.20
CA VAL A 161 -7.71 -19.72 -15.27
C VAL A 161 -8.27 -19.48 -16.67
N GLY A 162 -7.44 -19.20 -17.68
CA GLY A 162 -7.85 -18.89 -19.05
C GLY A 162 -8.30 -17.44 -19.25
N TYR A 163 -8.53 -17.04 -20.51
CA TYR A 163 -8.82 -15.65 -20.87
C TYR A 163 -10.05 -15.05 -20.18
N GLY A 164 -11.20 -15.72 -20.28
CA GLY A 164 -12.48 -15.19 -19.79
C GLY A 164 -12.45 -14.96 -18.28
N PRO A 165 -12.15 -16.00 -17.48
CA PRO A 165 -12.05 -15.86 -16.03
C PRO A 165 -10.96 -14.88 -15.61
N ALA A 166 -9.77 -14.88 -16.24
CA ALA A 166 -8.70 -13.96 -15.87
C ALA A 166 -9.13 -12.49 -16.03
N VAL A 167 -9.69 -12.12 -17.19
CA VAL A 167 -10.17 -10.75 -17.43
C VAL A 167 -11.26 -10.36 -16.44
N ALA A 168 -12.24 -11.23 -16.21
CA ALA A 168 -13.33 -10.96 -15.28
C ALA A 168 -12.81 -10.77 -13.84
N LEU A 169 -11.90 -11.63 -13.39
CA LEU A 169 -11.32 -11.55 -12.05
C LEU A 169 -10.43 -10.32 -11.88
N PHE A 170 -9.61 -9.94 -12.88
CA PHE A 170 -8.80 -8.70 -12.81
C PHE A 170 -9.68 -7.46 -12.64
N ILE A 171 -10.83 -7.41 -13.33
CA ILE A 171 -11.78 -6.30 -13.19
C ILE A 171 -12.43 -6.33 -11.80
N VAL A 172 -12.93 -7.48 -11.35
CA VAL A 172 -13.63 -7.61 -10.06
C VAL A 172 -12.71 -7.30 -8.88
N PHE A 173 -11.52 -7.93 -8.82
CA PHE A 173 -10.55 -7.67 -7.77
C PHE A 173 -10.00 -6.24 -7.86
N GLY A 174 -9.79 -5.71 -9.07
CA GLY A 174 -9.39 -4.32 -9.26
C GLY A 174 -10.42 -3.32 -8.74
N CYS A 175 -11.72 -3.56 -8.99
CA CYS A 175 -12.80 -2.74 -8.45
C CYS A 175 -12.88 -2.84 -6.91
N PHE A 176 -12.73 -4.04 -6.35
CA PHE A 176 -12.74 -4.23 -4.91
C PHE A 176 -11.51 -3.64 -4.20
N ALA A 177 -10.32 -3.75 -4.79
CA ALA A 177 -9.12 -3.08 -4.30
C ALA A 177 -9.30 -1.54 -4.31
N GLY A 178 -9.87 -1.01 -5.40
CA GLY A 178 -10.24 0.40 -5.49
C GLY A 178 -11.28 0.82 -4.44
N PHE A 179 -12.27 -0.02 -4.18
CA PHE A 179 -13.28 0.20 -3.13
C PHE A 179 -12.66 0.23 -1.73
N SER A 180 -11.75 -0.70 -1.42
CA SER A 180 -10.98 -0.69 -0.18
C SER A 180 -10.11 0.56 -0.04
N GLY A 181 -9.47 1.00 -1.14
CA GLY A 181 -8.73 2.25 -1.16
C GLY A 181 -9.61 3.47 -0.89
N TRP A 182 -10.83 3.48 -1.43
CA TRP A 182 -11.83 4.51 -1.15
C TRP A 182 -12.28 4.49 0.32
N ILE A 183 -12.51 3.32 0.91
CA ILE A 183 -12.82 3.18 2.34
C ILE A 183 -11.73 3.83 3.20
N LEU A 184 -10.47 3.47 2.95
CA LEU A 184 -9.33 3.97 3.73
C LEU A 184 -9.19 5.49 3.59
N TRP A 185 -9.40 6.01 2.38
CA TRP A 185 -9.43 7.45 2.13
C TRP A 185 -10.53 8.16 2.93
N ARG A 186 -11.77 7.63 2.93
CA ARG A 186 -12.90 8.22 3.68
C ARG A 186 -12.65 8.20 5.18
N VAL A 187 -12.18 7.08 5.71
CA VAL A 187 -11.85 6.96 7.14
C VAL A 187 -10.70 7.91 7.52
N PHE A 188 -9.69 8.03 6.67
CA PHE A 188 -8.58 8.96 6.90
C PHE A 188 -9.04 10.42 6.95
N LEU A 189 -9.86 10.86 5.98
CA LEU A 189 -10.35 12.25 5.95
C LEU A 189 -11.13 12.63 7.21
N GLU A 190 -11.88 11.69 7.77
CA GLU A 190 -12.74 11.93 8.93
C GLU A 190 -12.04 11.71 10.28
N LEU A 191 -10.83 11.16 10.30
CA LEU A 191 -10.10 10.89 11.53
C LEU A 191 -8.77 11.64 11.62
N ASP A 192 -8.07 11.89 10.51
CA ASP A 192 -6.76 12.54 10.52
C ASP A 192 -6.84 14.02 10.90
N SER A 193 -5.98 14.44 11.82
CA SER A 193 -5.72 15.85 12.10
C SER A 193 -4.26 16.08 12.53
N THR A 194 -3.70 17.28 12.40
CA THR A 194 -2.36 17.65 12.85
C THR A 194 -2.22 17.51 14.36
N ARG A 195 -3.31 17.68 15.11
CA ARG A 195 -3.36 17.40 16.55
C ARG A 195 -3.27 15.91 16.85
N TYR A 196 -3.94 15.08 16.04
CA TYR A 196 -3.96 13.62 16.15
C TYR A 196 -3.64 12.98 14.80
N PRO A 197 -2.37 12.95 14.38
CA PRO A 197 -2.00 12.52 13.03
C PRO A 197 -2.16 11.01 12.87
N LEU A 198 -2.74 10.57 11.75
CA LEU A 198 -2.75 9.18 11.30
C LEU A 198 -1.49 8.92 10.47
N ILE A 199 -0.68 7.96 10.87
CA ILE A 199 0.61 7.68 10.20
C ILE A 199 0.64 6.24 9.69
N ASN A 200 0.17 5.30 10.51
CA ASN A 200 0.21 3.87 10.24
C ASN A 200 -1.21 3.34 10.01
N PHE A 201 -1.32 2.27 9.22
CA PHE A 201 -2.59 1.59 8.95
C PHE A 201 -3.33 1.19 10.23
N GLY A 202 -2.62 0.61 11.21
CA GLY A 202 -3.18 0.21 12.50
C GLY A 202 -3.75 1.36 13.35
N ASP A 203 -3.35 2.62 13.12
CA ASP A 203 -3.88 3.76 13.88
C ASP A 203 -5.37 3.99 13.59
N THR A 204 -5.85 3.61 12.40
CA THR A 204 -7.28 3.67 12.07
C THR A 204 -8.10 2.68 12.90
N TYR A 205 -7.57 1.48 13.12
CA TYR A 205 -8.21 0.44 13.94
C TYR A 205 -8.14 0.77 15.43
N TYR A 206 -7.10 1.47 15.87
CA TYR A 206 -7.00 1.99 17.24
C TYR A 206 -8.18 2.89 17.58
N ARG A 207 -8.48 3.85 16.69
CA ARG A 207 -9.52 4.85 16.93
C ARG A 207 -10.92 4.25 16.89
N VAL A 208 -11.13 3.24 16.06
CA VAL A 208 -12.46 2.61 15.88
C VAL A 208 -12.69 1.49 16.88
N PHE A 209 -11.73 0.59 17.09
CA PHE A 209 -11.92 -0.63 17.89
C PHE A 209 -11.04 -0.71 19.15
N GLY A 210 -10.16 0.27 19.38
CA GLY A 210 -9.31 0.36 20.58
C GLY A 210 -7.93 -0.27 20.45
N ALA A 211 -7.22 -0.39 21.58
CA ALA A 211 -5.83 -0.83 21.63
C ALA A 211 -5.60 -2.27 21.11
N TRP A 212 -6.52 -3.19 21.42
CA TRP A 212 -6.35 -4.60 21.08
C TRP A 212 -6.34 -4.84 19.55
N SER A 213 -7.27 -4.24 18.83
CA SER A 213 -7.35 -4.37 17.36
C SER A 213 -6.10 -3.79 16.69
N ARG A 214 -5.57 -2.69 17.23
CA ARG A 214 -4.34 -2.06 16.75
C ARG A 214 -3.17 -3.04 16.85
N HIS A 215 -2.97 -3.70 17.99
CA HIS A 215 -1.88 -4.68 18.14
C HIS A 215 -2.01 -5.85 17.16
N PHE A 216 -3.22 -6.39 16.98
CA PHE A 216 -3.48 -7.45 16.01
C PHE A 216 -3.12 -7.04 14.57
N VAL A 217 -3.62 -5.88 14.13
CA VAL A 217 -3.37 -5.33 12.79
C VAL A 217 -1.89 -5.01 12.58
N ASN A 218 -1.24 -4.45 13.60
CA ASN A 218 0.18 -4.10 13.58
C ASN A 218 1.08 -5.33 13.45
N ILE A 219 0.83 -6.38 14.25
CA ILE A 219 1.57 -7.64 14.16
C ILE A 219 1.39 -8.26 12.77
N GLY A 220 0.15 -8.31 12.27
CA GLY A 220 -0.13 -8.81 10.92
C GLY A 220 0.57 -8.00 9.82
N GLN A 221 0.59 -6.67 9.94
CA GLN A 221 1.27 -5.77 9.00
C GLN A 221 2.78 -6.01 8.99
N SER A 222 3.38 -6.15 10.17
CA SER A 222 4.82 -6.42 10.31
C SER A 222 5.18 -7.79 9.73
N LEU A 223 4.35 -8.81 9.97
CA LEU A 223 4.51 -10.14 9.38
C LEU A 223 4.38 -10.10 7.85
N GLN A 224 3.39 -9.39 7.31
CA GLN A 224 3.20 -9.24 5.87
C GLN A 224 4.42 -8.60 5.21
N LEU A 225 4.94 -7.50 5.76
CA LEU A 225 6.12 -6.83 5.20
C LEU A 225 7.38 -7.69 5.27
N LEU A 226 7.55 -8.50 6.32
CA LEU A 226 8.64 -9.47 6.42
C LEU A 226 8.53 -10.55 5.33
N MET A 227 7.34 -11.09 5.13
CA MET A 227 7.07 -12.07 4.10
C MET A 227 7.25 -11.49 2.69
N SER A 228 6.82 -10.26 2.43
CA SER A 228 7.06 -9.57 1.16
C SER A 228 8.56 -9.42 0.87
N VAL A 229 9.37 -9.02 1.86
CA VAL A 229 10.84 -8.97 1.70
C VAL A 229 11.41 -10.37 1.42
N SER A 230 10.88 -11.42 2.04
CA SER A 230 11.29 -12.80 1.77
C SER A 230 11.00 -13.22 0.32
N VAL A 231 9.80 -12.91 -0.20
CA VAL A 231 9.43 -13.14 -1.61
C VAL A 231 10.37 -12.38 -2.55
N LEU A 232 10.72 -11.14 -2.23
CA LEU A 232 11.64 -10.35 -3.04
C LEU A 232 13.07 -10.91 -3.02
N VAL A 233 13.56 -11.43 -1.88
CA VAL A 233 14.86 -12.11 -1.80
C VAL A 233 14.87 -13.34 -2.71
N LEU A 234 13.80 -14.14 -2.69
CA LEU A 234 13.68 -15.33 -3.52
C LEU A 234 13.63 -14.98 -5.02
N GLY A 235 12.78 -14.03 -5.41
CA GLY A 235 12.63 -13.61 -6.81
C GLY A 235 13.91 -12.99 -7.38
N ASN A 236 14.61 -12.14 -6.63
CA ASN A 236 15.90 -11.62 -7.08
C ASN A 236 17.01 -12.68 -7.09
N GLY A 237 16.94 -13.66 -6.17
CA GLY A 237 17.86 -14.79 -6.16
C GLY A 237 17.74 -15.64 -7.44
N GLN A 238 16.52 -15.86 -7.91
CA GLN A 238 16.22 -16.53 -9.17
C GLN A 238 16.85 -15.81 -10.37
N ILE A 239 16.64 -14.51 -10.46
CA ILE A 239 17.20 -13.68 -11.55
C ILE A 239 18.73 -13.63 -11.49
N LEU A 240 19.31 -13.55 -10.30
CA LEU A 240 20.76 -13.57 -10.16
C LEU A 240 21.36 -14.93 -10.55
N ALA A 241 20.68 -16.04 -10.25
CA ALA A 241 21.09 -17.36 -10.71
C ALA A 241 21.06 -17.44 -12.25
N GLN A 242 20.01 -16.89 -12.87
CA GLN A 242 19.88 -16.85 -14.33
C GLN A 242 20.94 -15.97 -14.99
N LEU A 243 21.21 -14.77 -14.45
CA LEU A 243 22.27 -13.86 -14.93
C LEU A 243 23.68 -14.49 -14.84
N THR A 244 23.89 -15.41 -13.91
CA THR A 244 25.16 -16.13 -13.75
C THR A 244 25.19 -17.46 -14.52
N ASN A 245 24.20 -17.73 -15.37
CA ASN A 245 24.01 -19.00 -16.09
C ASN A 245 24.12 -20.22 -15.14
N GLU A 246 23.54 -20.11 -13.93
CA GLU A 246 23.54 -21.16 -12.90
C GLU A 246 24.93 -21.64 -12.44
N SER A 247 25.98 -20.84 -12.69
CA SER A 247 27.35 -21.16 -12.25
C SER A 247 27.54 -21.05 -10.74
N ILE A 248 26.68 -20.30 -10.06
CA ILE A 248 26.71 -20.07 -8.62
C ILE A 248 25.53 -20.82 -7.97
N CYS A 249 25.78 -21.47 -6.83
CA CYS A 249 24.74 -22.13 -6.04
C CYS A 249 23.60 -21.17 -5.69
N PHE A 250 22.34 -21.60 -5.90
CA PHE A 250 21.15 -20.77 -5.69
C PHE A 250 21.06 -20.11 -4.30
N VAL A 251 21.40 -20.84 -3.23
CA VAL A 251 21.47 -20.26 -1.88
C VAL A 251 22.49 -19.14 -1.77
N ALA A 252 23.64 -19.26 -2.45
CA ALA A 252 24.63 -18.20 -2.46
C ALA A 252 24.08 -16.94 -3.18
N CYS A 253 23.31 -17.10 -4.26
CA CYS A 253 22.59 -15.99 -4.89
C CYS A 253 21.63 -15.30 -3.90
N MET A 254 20.85 -16.06 -3.13
CA MET A 254 19.97 -15.48 -2.09
C MET A 254 20.75 -14.78 -0.97
N ILE A 255 21.91 -15.30 -0.56
CA ILE A 255 22.80 -14.64 0.41
C ILE A 255 23.34 -13.32 -0.15
N ILE A 256 23.76 -13.29 -1.42
CA ILE A 256 24.20 -12.05 -2.08
C ILE A 256 23.07 -11.01 -2.05
N MET A 257 21.84 -11.42 -2.36
CA MET A 257 20.68 -10.53 -2.31
C MET A 257 20.40 -10.01 -0.91
N MET A 258 20.51 -10.87 0.10
CA MET A 258 20.38 -10.48 1.50
C MET A 258 21.43 -9.42 1.87
N VAL A 259 22.70 -9.60 1.48
CA VAL A 259 23.78 -8.64 1.77
C VAL A 259 23.57 -7.31 1.05
N ILE A 260 23.21 -7.33 -0.24
CA ILE A 260 22.84 -6.12 -0.99
C ILE A 260 21.69 -5.40 -0.27
N GLY A 261 20.67 -6.15 0.13
CA GLY A 261 19.54 -5.68 0.92
C GLY A 261 19.95 -5.02 2.24
N MET A 262 20.87 -5.63 3.00
CA MET A 262 21.38 -5.06 4.25
C MET A 262 22.10 -3.73 4.02
N VAL A 263 22.96 -3.65 2.99
CA VAL A 263 23.72 -2.44 2.67
C VAL A 263 22.79 -1.33 2.18
N CYS A 264 21.93 -1.63 1.21
CA CYS A 264 21.00 -0.66 0.66
C CYS A 264 19.91 -0.25 1.66
N GLY A 265 19.44 -1.18 2.50
CA GLY A 265 18.47 -0.94 3.55
C GLY A 265 18.98 -0.03 4.67
N SER A 266 20.30 0.08 4.85
CA SER A 266 20.89 1.06 5.77
C SER A 266 20.61 2.52 5.36
N ILE A 267 20.24 2.76 4.09
CA ILE A 267 19.87 4.07 3.57
C ILE A 267 18.49 4.46 4.09
N ARG A 268 18.50 5.29 5.14
CA ARG A 268 17.29 5.70 5.88
C ARG A 268 16.51 6.84 5.23
N SER A 269 17.13 7.62 4.34
CA SER A 269 16.51 8.84 3.81
C SER A 269 15.61 8.54 2.60
N LEU A 270 14.30 8.59 2.86
CA LEU A 270 13.22 8.48 1.87
C LEU A 270 13.02 9.79 1.07
N GLN A 271 13.74 10.88 1.41
CA GLN A 271 13.49 12.24 0.86
C GLN A 271 13.77 12.39 -0.65
N ARG A 272 14.48 11.45 -1.29
CA ARG A 272 14.72 11.45 -2.74
C ARG A 272 13.88 10.44 -3.52
N LEU A 273 12.93 9.77 -2.87
CA LEU A 273 12.13 8.71 -3.50
C LEU A 273 11.22 9.21 -4.62
N GLY A 274 10.79 10.47 -4.64
CA GLY A 274 9.94 10.98 -5.73
C GLY A 274 10.56 10.81 -7.12
N TRP A 275 11.87 11.00 -7.24
CA TRP A 275 12.58 10.76 -8.51
C TRP A 275 12.83 9.27 -8.76
N LEU A 276 13.20 8.50 -7.74
CA LEU A 276 13.44 7.06 -7.85
C LEU A 276 12.17 6.27 -8.20
N THR A 277 11.03 6.63 -7.62
CA THR A 277 9.72 6.01 -7.90
C THR A 277 9.25 6.33 -9.31
N ASN A 278 9.44 7.57 -9.78
CA ASN A 278 9.20 7.92 -11.17
C ASN A 278 10.09 7.10 -12.11
N ALA A 279 11.40 6.99 -11.83
CA ALA A 279 12.32 6.16 -12.60
C ALA A 279 11.90 4.68 -12.58
N ALA A 280 11.50 4.15 -11.43
CA ALA A 280 11.06 2.76 -11.27
C ALA A 280 9.83 2.44 -12.14
N VAL A 281 8.86 3.36 -12.25
CA VAL A 281 7.71 3.17 -13.14
C VAL A 281 8.13 3.12 -14.61
N TRP A 282 9.02 4.02 -15.06
CA TRP A 282 9.51 3.99 -16.44
C TRP A 282 10.37 2.75 -16.75
N LEU A 283 11.16 2.28 -15.79
CA LEU A 283 11.91 1.03 -15.92
C LEU A 283 10.95 -0.16 -16.04
N ASN A 284 9.92 -0.25 -15.20
CA ASN A 284 8.87 -1.27 -15.33
C ASN A 284 8.16 -1.19 -16.69
N ILE A 285 7.91 0.03 -17.20
CA ILE A 285 7.31 0.23 -18.52
C ILE A 285 8.21 -0.32 -19.62
N ALA A 286 9.50 0.03 -19.60
CA ALA A 286 10.47 -0.48 -20.56
C ALA A 286 10.55 -2.02 -20.51
N ASP A 287 10.52 -2.56 -19.30
CA ASP A 287 10.65 -3.98 -19.03
C ASP A 287 9.47 -4.81 -19.57
N PHE A 288 8.22 -4.37 -19.34
CA PHE A 288 7.08 -5.07 -19.93
C PHE A 288 7.07 -4.96 -21.46
N ILE A 289 7.53 -3.84 -22.04
CA ILE A 289 7.62 -3.68 -23.50
C ILE A 289 8.65 -4.66 -24.07
N MET A 290 9.81 -4.82 -23.43
CA MET A 290 10.82 -5.78 -23.88
C MET A 290 10.30 -7.22 -23.88
N ILE A 291 9.52 -7.63 -22.87
CA ILE A 291 8.92 -8.96 -22.84
C ILE A 291 7.84 -9.11 -23.92
N MET A 292 7.03 -8.08 -24.17
CA MET A 292 6.07 -8.14 -25.29
C MET A 292 6.78 -8.23 -26.64
N VAL A 293 7.93 -7.58 -26.81
CA VAL A 293 8.74 -7.73 -28.02
C VAL A 293 9.30 -9.15 -28.13
N ALA A 294 9.77 -9.75 -27.02
CA ALA A 294 10.22 -11.14 -26.99
C ALA A 294 9.11 -12.10 -27.45
N ALA A 295 7.93 -11.98 -26.83
CA ALA A 295 6.78 -12.82 -27.11
C ALA A 295 6.21 -12.60 -28.54
N GLY A 296 6.00 -11.33 -28.92
CA GLY A 296 5.43 -10.96 -30.22
C GLY A 296 6.37 -11.18 -31.40
N GLY A 297 7.68 -11.07 -31.16
CA GLY A 297 8.72 -11.40 -32.14
C GLY A 297 8.90 -12.89 -32.39
N LYS A 298 8.22 -13.75 -31.59
CA LYS A 298 8.27 -15.22 -31.69
C LYS A 298 9.70 -15.77 -31.64
N TYR A 299 10.54 -15.18 -30.78
CA TYR A 299 11.95 -15.54 -30.67
C TYR A 299 12.20 -16.91 -30.03
N GLY A 300 11.19 -17.52 -29.41
CA GLY A 300 11.28 -18.81 -28.73
C GLY A 300 10.79 -18.73 -27.28
N ILE A 301 10.91 -19.84 -26.56
CA ILE A 301 10.58 -19.95 -25.12
C ILE A 301 11.69 -20.80 -24.51
N ASP A 302 12.25 -20.36 -23.40
CA ASP A 302 13.18 -21.17 -22.63
C ASP A 302 12.42 -22.29 -21.90
N TYR A 303 12.37 -23.46 -22.53
CA TYR A 303 11.70 -24.63 -21.95
C TYR A 303 12.45 -25.22 -20.75
N SER A 304 13.77 -25.01 -20.62
CA SER A 304 14.48 -25.49 -19.44
C SER A 304 13.94 -24.83 -18.18
N ALA A 305 13.74 -23.52 -18.24
CA ALA A 305 13.15 -22.74 -17.16
C ALA A 305 11.77 -23.25 -16.72
N VAL A 306 10.92 -23.57 -17.69
CA VAL A 306 9.57 -24.08 -17.39
C VAL A 306 9.63 -25.46 -16.72
N THR A 307 10.44 -26.37 -17.25
CA THR A 307 10.52 -27.74 -16.71
C THR A 307 11.16 -27.82 -15.33
N SER A 308 12.02 -26.87 -14.97
CA SER A 308 12.65 -26.78 -13.64
C SER A 308 11.70 -26.23 -12.57
N SER A 309 10.82 -25.29 -12.97
CA SER A 309 9.97 -24.49 -12.06
C SER A 309 8.50 -24.88 -12.03
N SER A 310 8.07 -25.86 -12.84
CA SER A 310 6.66 -26.29 -12.95
C SER A 310 6.48 -27.80 -13.04
N LEU A 311 5.23 -28.24 -12.98
CA LEU A 311 4.81 -29.63 -13.20
C LEU A 311 4.82 -30.03 -14.70
N ILE A 312 4.96 -29.08 -15.63
CA ILE A 312 4.97 -29.35 -17.06
C ILE A 312 6.36 -29.88 -17.45
N LYS A 313 6.47 -31.19 -17.72
CA LYS A 313 7.73 -31.84 -18.14
C LYS A 313 7.78 -32.19 -19.63
N ALA A 314 6.64 -32.26 -20.31
CA ALA A 314 6.55 -32.59 -21.73
C ALA A 314 6.35 -31.32 -22.56
N ILE A 315 7.22 -31.10 -23.55
CA ILE A 315 7.14 -29.95 -24.44
C ILE A 315 6.15 -30.25 -25.58
N GLU A 316 5.02 -29.56 -25.54
CA GLU A 316 3.98 -29.57 -26.57
C GLU A 316 3.87 -28.21 -27.29
N PRO A 317 3.19 -28.15 -28.45
CA PRO A 317 2.84 -26.87 -29.04
C PRO A 317 2.08 -25.96 -28.05
N VAL A 318 2.30 -24.66 -28.17
CA VAL A 318 1.62 -23.66 -27.34
C VAL A 318 0.10 -23.80 -27.49
N LYS A 319 -0.59 -23.94 -26.35
CA LYS A 319 -2.04 -24.07 -26.25
C LYS A 319 -2.57 -22.98 -25.32
N VAL A 320 -3.65 -22.34 -25.76
CA VAL A 320 -4.34 -21.29 -25.02
C VAL A 320 -5.80 -21.66 -24.84
N PHE A 321 -6.38 -21.28 -23.71
CA PHE A 321 -7.75 -21.66 -23.35
C PHE A 321 -8.60 -20.42 -23.01
N ALA A 322 -9.84 -20.41 -23.52
CA ALA A 322 -10.80 -19.36 -23.20
C ALA A 322 -11.31 -19.45 -21.75
N GLY A 323 -11.45 -20.68 -21.24
CA GLY A 323 -11.80 -20.98 -19.85
C GLY A 323 -10.66 -21.71 -19.13
N PRO A 324 -10.90 -22.23 -17.92
CA PRO A 324 -9.86 -22.87 -17.15
C PRO A 324 -9.21 -24.02 -17.93
N PRO A 325 -7.87 -24.07 -17.99
CA PRO A 325 -7.16 -25.10 -18.72
C PRO A 325 -7.42 -26.49 -18.11
N PRO A 326 -7.42 -27.55 -18.93
CA PRO A 326 -7.40 -28.93 -18.46
C PRO A 326 -6.21 -29.20 -17.53
N ASN A 327 -6.36 -30.16 -16.62
CA ASN A 327 -5.34 -30.48 -15.59
C ASN A 327 -3.92 -30.70 -16.13
N GLN A 328 -3.78 -31.27 -17.33
CA GLN A 328 -2.48 -31.52 -17.97
C GLN A 328 -1.71 -30.25 -18.38
N TYR A 329 -2.39 -29.10 -18.46
CA TYR A 329 -1.79 -27.81 -18.84
C TYR A 329 -1.69 -26.84 -17.66
N GLN A 330 -1.98 -27.29 -16.44
CA GLN A 330 -1.82 -26.47 -15.25
C GLN A 330 -0.36 -26.51 -14.78
N ILE A 331 0.12 -25.36 -14.31
CA ILE A 331 1.56 -25.12 -14.08
C ILE A 331 2.02 -25.70 -12.73
N GLN A 332 1.22 -25.54 -11.67
CA GLN A 332 1.69 -25.76 -10.29
C GLN A 332 0.93 -26.81 -9.50
N ALA A 333 -0.36 -26.94 -9.77
CA ALA A 333 -1.22 -27.88 -9.10
C ALA A 333 -2.33 -28.24 -10.07
N THR A 334 -2.97 -29.38 -9.85
CA THR A 334 -4.05 -29.83 -10.72
C THR A 334 -5.45 -29.46 -10.19
N GLY A 335 -6.43 -29.36 -11.08
CA GLY A 335 -7.82 -29.09 -10.74
C GLY A 335 -8.10 -27.67 -10.24
N PHE A 336 -8.89 -27.56 -9.18
CA PHE A 336 -9.30 -26.28 -8.61
C PHE A 336 -8.17 -25.58 -7.85
N SER A 337 -7.26 -26.36 -7.24
CA SER A 337 -6.09 -25.82 -6.53
C SER A 337 -5.22 -24.97 -7.46
N GLY A 338 -4.87 -25.49 -8.64
CA GLY A 338 -4.05 -24.75 -9.62
C GLY A 338 -4.70 -23.47 -10.12
N GLN A 339 -6.01 -23.51 -10.37
CA GLN A 339 -6.77 -22.32 -10.75
C GLN A 339 -6.74 -21.25 -9.65
N PHE A 340 -6.95 -21.67 -8.40
CA PHE A 340 -7.00 -20.75 -7.26
C PHE A 340 -5.62 -20.18 -6.91
N THR A 341 -4.54 -20.95 -7.06
CA THR A 341 -3.16 -20.42 -6.95
C THR A 341 -2.90 -19.28 -7.95
N GLY A 342 -3.44 -19.38 -9.17
CA GLY A 342 -3.43 -18.26 -10.12
C GLY A 342 -4.21 -17.04 -9.62
N VAL A 343 -5.36 -17.26 -8.98
CA VAL A 343 -6.14 -16.18 -8.33
C VAL A 343 -5.38 -15.57 -7.15
N ASP A 344 -4.65 -16.36 -6.37
CA ASP A 344 -3.84 -15.87 -5.26
C ASP A 344 -2.69 -14.99 -5.75
N GLN A 345 -2.06 -15.31 -6.89
CA GLN A 345 -1.09 -14.40 -7.54
C GLN A 345 -1.74 -13.09 -7.96
N MET A 346 -2.98 -13.13 -8.48
CA MET A 346 -3.72 -11.91 -8.81
C MET A 346 -3.97 -11.05 -7.57
N VAL A 347 -4.39 -11.68 -6.46
CA VAL A 347 -4.62 -11.00 -5.19
C VAL A 347 -3.31 -10.42 -4.63
N TYR A 348 -2.21 -11.17 -4.72
CA TYR A 348 -0.87 -10.71 -4.38
C TYR A 348 -0.51 -9.44 -5.16
N SER A 349 -0.71 -9.45 -6.49
CA SER A 349 -0.43 -8.32 -7.39
C SER A 349 -1.37 -7.12 -7.21
N TYR A 350 -2.51 -7.24 -6.52
CA TYR A 350 -3.34 -6.09 -6.12
C TYR A 350 -3.13 -5.67 -4.66
N GLY A 351 -2.19 -6.32 -3.97
CA GLY A 351 -1.83 -6.00 -2.60
C GLY A 351 -1.10 -4.67 -2.49
N GLY A 352 -1.67 -3.70 -1.76
CA GLY A 352 -0.99 -2.42 -1.49
C GLY A 352 -1.73 -1.47 -0.54
N ALA A 353 -2.98 -1.79 -0.18
CA ALA A 353 -3.82 -0.94 0.67
C ALA A 353 -3.19 -0.61 2.04
N ILE A 354 -2.27 -1.45 2.51
CA ILE A 354 -1.57 -1.29 3.79
C ILE A 354 -0.71 -0.01 3.85
N LEU A 355 -0.25 0.50 2.70
CA LEU A 355 0.57 1.72 2.63
C LEU A 355 -0.26 2.98 2.39
N PHE A 356 -1.55 2.86 2.08
CA PHE A 356 -2.37 4.00 1.66
C PHE A 356 -2.51 5.05 2.76
N ILE A 357 -2.64 4.65 4.03
CA ILE A 357 -2.68 5.59 5.17
C ILE A 357 -1.37 6.37 5.27
N SER A 358 -0.23 5.72 5.07
CA SER A 358 1.07 6.38 5.08
C SER A 358 1.26 7.31 3.86
N PHE A 359 0.72 6.93 2.70
CA PHE A 359 0.70 7.82 1.52
C PHE A 359 -0.18 9.04 1.74
N LEU A 360 -1.37 8.85 2.33
CA LEU A 360 -2.28 9.93 2.72
C LEU A 360 -1.66 10.88 3.74
N ALA A 361 -0.92 10.35 4.71
CA ALA A 361 -0.22 11.13 5.72
C ALA A 361 0.86 12.06 5.13
N GLU A 362 1.43 11.70 3.98
CA GLU A 362 2.45 12.46 3.24
C GLU A 362 1.84 13.45 2.22
N MET A 363 0.53 13.32 1.93
CA MET A 363 -0.14 14.20 0.98
C MET A 363 -0.32 15.61 1.53
N ARG A 364 0.04 16.62 0.75
CA ARG A 364 -0.28 18.02 1.06
C ARG A 364 -1.80 18.26 1.11
N ARG A 365 -2.55 17.61 0.22
CA ARG A 365 -4.02 17.70 0.15
C ARG A 365 -4.66 16.31 0.03
N PRO A 366 -5.00 15.67 1.15
CA PRO A 366 -5.60 14.33 1.18
C PRO A 366 -6.95 14.23 0.42
N TRP A 367 -7.66 15.33 0.25
CA TRP A 367 -8.89 15.42 -0.56
C TRP A 367 -8.71 14.96 -2.03
N ASP A 368 -7.51 15.09 -2.59
CA ASP A 368 -7.24 14.72 -3.99
C ASP A 368 -6.78 13.27 -4.16
N PHE A 369 -6.69 12.48 -3.07
CA PHE A 369 -6.19 11.10 -3.13
C PHE A 369 -6.98 10.22 -4.11
N TRP A 370 -8.31 10.36 -4.15
CA TRP A 370 -9.16 9.57 -5.03
C TRP A 370 -8.79 9.71 -6.52
N LYS A 371 -8.24 10.85 -6.94
CA LYS A 371 -7.78 11.07 -8.32
C LYS A 371 -6.56 10.20 -8.62
N GLY A 372 -5.61 10.17 -7.69
CA GLY A 372 -4.42 9.32 -7.78
C GLY A 372 -4.80 7.84 -7.75
N LEU A 373 -5.68 7.45 -6.83
CA LEU A 373 -6.19 6.08 -6.70
C LEU A 373 -6.90 5.60 -7.96
N LEU A 374 -7.86 6.37 -8.48
CA LEU A 374 -8.64 5.97 -9.66
C LEU A 374 -7.75 5.83 -10.90
N CYS A 375 -6.87 6.81 -11.14
CA CYS A 375 -5.93 6.76 -12.26
C CYS A 375 -4.96 5.58 -12.15
N ALA A 376 -4.42 5.32 -10.95
CA ALA A 376 -3.50 4.21 -10.72
C ALA A 376 -4.21 2.86 -10.90
N GLN A 377 -5.38 2.69 -10.28
CA GLN A 377 -6.14 1.45 -10.36
C GLN A 377 -6.57 1.11 -11.79
N LEU A 378 -7.03 2.12 -12.54
CA LEU A 378 -7.39 1.95 -13.95
C LEU A 378 -6.16 1.58 -14.78
N PHE A 379 -5.04 2.28 -14.59
CA PHE A 379 -3.79 1.99 -15.29
C PHE A 379 -3.30 0.56 -15.01
N ILE A 380 -3.22 0.16 -13.74
CA ILE A 380 -2.78 -1.18 -13.32
C ILE A 380 -3.70 -2.25 -13.90
N CYS A 381 -5.01 -2.07 -13.82
CA CYS A 381 -5.98 -3.04 -14.36
C CYS A 381 -5.84 -3.21 -15.87
N LEU A 382 -5.69 -2.12 -16.62
CA LEU A 382 -5.47 -2.17 -18.06
C LEU A 382 -4.15 -2.86 -18.41
N VAL A 383 -3.07 -2.55 -17.69
CA VAL A 383 -1.76 -3.18 -17.91
C VAL A 383 -1.83 -4.68 -17.63
N TYR A 384 -2.43 -5.12 -16.52
CA TYR A 384 -2.54 -6.54 -16.19
C TYR A 384 -3.34 -7.33 -17.22
N ILE A 385 -4.48 -6.79 -17.66
CA ILE A 385 -5.30 -7.45 -18.67
C ILE A 385 -4.58 -7.49 -20.03
N PHE A 386 -4.06 -6.35 -20.48
CA PHE A 386 -3.42 -6.25 -21.78
C PHE A 386 -2.14 -7.09 -21.85
N PHE A 387 -1.23 -6.90 -20.89
CA PHE A 387 0.03 -7.62 -20.84
C PHE A 387 -0.19 -9.13 -20.64
N GLY A 388 -1.03 -9.50 -19.66
CA GLY A 388 -1.34 -10.89 -19.37
C GLY A 388 -1.95 -11.62 -20.57
N ALA A 389 -2.95 -11.02 -21.22
CA ALA A 389 -3.57 -11.61 -22.41
C ALA A 389 -2.60 -11.66 -23.60
N PHE A 390 -1.79 -10.62 -23.80
CA PHE A 390 -0.83 -10.57 -24.90
C PHE A 390 0.21 -11.68 -24.77
N VAL A 391 0.92 -11.75 -23.64
CA VAL A 391 1.98 -12.76 -23.45
C VAL A 391 1.41 -14.17 -23.40
N TYR A 392 0.26 -14.38 -22.74
CA TYR A 392 -0.40 -15.68 -22.74
C TYR A 392 -0.78 -16.15 -24.15
N SER A 393 -1.09 -15.25 -25.08
CA SER A 393 -1.39 -15.60 -26.48
C SER A 393 -0.19 -16.21 -27.23
N PHE A 394 1.03 -15.90 -26.81
CA PHE A 394 2.26 -16.40 -27.43
C PHE A 394 2.90 -17.55 -26.64
N TYR A 395 2.86 -17.50 -25.30
CA TYR A 395 3.51 -18.48 -24.44
C TYR A 395 2.57 -19.56 -23.92
N GLY A 396 1.26 -19.31 -23.88
CA GLY A 396 0.24 -20.26 -23.41
C GLY A 396 0.58 -20.88 -22.06
N GLN A 397 0.57 -22.21 -21.99
CA GLN A 397 0.87 -22.98 -20.78
C GLN A 397 2.27 -22.74 -20.19
N TYR A 398 3.19 -22.15 -20.95
CA TYR A 398 4.57 -21.87 -20.53
C TYR A 398 4.73 -20.53 -19.78
N SER A 399 3.62 -19.83 -19.52
CA SER A 399 3.61 -18.56 -18.80
C SER A 399 3.78 -18.79 -17.29
N ILE A 400 4.98 -19.12 -16.84
CA ILE A 400 5.28 -19.33 -15.41
C ILE A 400 5.20 -18.01 -14.62
N SER A 401 5.13 -18.08 -13.28
CA SER A 401 4.95 -16.89 -12.43
C SER A 401 6.05 -15.85 -12.65
N ASN A 402 7.30 -16.29 -12.76
CA ASN A 402 8.41 -15.44 -13.10
C ASN A 402 8.65 -15.44 -14.62
N ILE A 403 7.89 -14.60 -15.34
CA ILE A 403 7.91 -14.56 -16.81
C ILE A 403 9.29 -14.18 -17.39
N TYR A 404 10.14 -13.55 -16.60
CA TYR A 404 11.51 -13.19 -16.98
C TYR A 404 12.34 -14.40 -17.36
N ASN A 405 12.13 -15.51 -16.64
CA ASN A 405 12.97 -16.69 -16.80
C ASN A 405 12.74 -17.42 -18.13
N VAL A 406 11.60 -17.22 -18.78
CA VAL A 406 11.24 -17.92 -20.03
C VAL A 406 11.56 -17.14 -21.31
N VAL A 407 12.09 -15.93 -21.19
CA VAL A 407 12.35 -15.02 -22.31
C VAL A 407 13.51 -15.53 -23.17
N GLU A 408 13.31 -15.60 -24.49
CA GLU A 408 14.38 -15.77 -25.49
C GLU A 408 14.41 -14.57 -26.46
N PRO A 409 15.57 -14.23 -27.06
CA PRO A 409 16.90 -14.84 -26.90
C PRO A 409 17.63 -14.36 -25.62
N LYS A 410 18.69 -15.07 -25.21
CA LYS A 410 19.46 -14.80 -23.98
C LYS A 410 19.87 -13.34 -23.78
N GLY A 411 20.29 -12.64 -24.84
CA GLY A 411 20.68 -11.22 -24.72
C GLY A 411 19.52 -10.30 -24.32
N LEU A 412 18.29 -10.62 -24.74
CA LEU A 412 17.10 -9.90 -24.32
C LEU A 412 16.70 -10.29 -22.88
N GLN A 413 16.79 -11.58 -22.55
CA GLN A 413 16.57 -12.09 -21.19
C GLN A 413 17.47 -11.40 -20.17
N GLU A 414 18.77 -11.28 -20.45
CA GLU A 414 19.74 -10.58 -19.60
C GLU A 414 19.39 -9.09 -19.43
N ALA A 415 19.02 -8.40 -20.51
CA ALA A 415 18.63 -6.99 -20.45
C ALA A 415 17.38 -6.78 -19.57
N VAL A 416 16.35 -7.60 -19.76
CA VAL A 416 15.10 -7.56 -18.98
C VAL A 416 15.40 -7.89 -17.50
N ASN A 417 16.18 -8.94 -17.25
CA ASN A 417 16.61 -9.33 -15.90
C ASN A 417 17.37 -8.22 -15.17
N ILE A 418 18.28 -7.50 -15.84
CA ILE A 418 19.02 -6.37 -15.24
C ILE A 418 18.08 -5.21 -14.87
N VAL A 419 17.15 -4.86 -15.77
CA VAL A 419 16.19 -3.77 -15.51
C VAL A 419 15.28 -4.15 -14.35
N TYR A 420 14.73 -5.36 -14.34
CA TYR A 420 13.91 -5.84 -13.25
C TYR A 420 14.67 -5.87 -11.92
N PHE A 421 15.92 -6.35 -11.91
CA PHE A 421 16.77 -6.39 -10.71
C PHE A 421 16.92 -5.00 -10.08
N LEU A 422 17.12 -3.95 -10.89
CA LEU A 422 17.21 -2.57 -10.41
C LEU A 422 15.89 -2.09 -9.79
N THR A 423 14.77 -2.35 -10.46
CA THR A 423 13.44 -1.92 -9.95
C THR A 423 13.08 -2.62 -8.64
N THR A 424 13.42 -3.90 -8.53
CA THR A 424 13.07 -4.73 -7.38
C THR A 424 13.91 -4.41 -6.17
N ILE A 425 15.19 -4.00 -6.34
CA ILE A 425 15.99 -3.46 -5.24
C ILE A 425 15.33 -2.20 -4.65
N ILE A 426 14.78 -1.31 -5.49
CA ILE A 426 14.08 -0.10 -5.00
C ILE A 426 12.86 -0.49 -4.16
N ALA A 427 12.04 -1.44 -4.64
CA ALA A 427 10.90 -1.96 -3.89
C ALA A 427 11.34 -2.63 -2.56
N CYS A 428 12.43 -3.39 -2.59
CA CYS A 428 12.95 -4.09 -1.43
C CYS A 428 13.43 -3.10 -0.33
N ILE A 429 14.11 -2.02 -0.71
CA ILE A 429 14.51 -0.95 0.21
C ILE A 429 13.28 -0.29 0.83
N LEU A 430 12.23 -0.05 0.04
CA LEU A 430 11.00 0.57 0.51
C LEU A 430 10.28 -0.32 1.54
N TYR A 431 10.05 -1.59 1.22
CA TYR A 431 9.41 -2.53 2.15
C TYR A 431 10.24 -2.82 3.38
N PHE A 432 11.56 -2.93 3.26
CA PHE A 432 12.44 -3.07 4.41
C PHE A 432 12.36 -1.85 5.32
N ASN A 433 12.49 -0.63 4.81
CA ASN A 433 12.47 0.57 5.65
C ASN A 433 11.12 0.77 6.36
N ILE A 434 10.01 0.52 5.66
CA ILE A 434 8.66 0.61 6.24
C ILE A 434 8.44 -0.53 7.25
N GLY A 435 8.78 -1.77 6.89
CA GLY A 435 8.65 -2.95 7.75
C GLY A 435 9.50 -2.86 9.01
N MET A 436 10.76 -2.47 8.89
CA MET A 436 11.65 -2.26 10.03
C MET A 436 11.17 -1.17 10.96
N LYS A 437 10.66 -0.06 10.43
CA LYS A 437 10.08 1.01 11.24
C LYS A 437 8.84 0.50 11.98
N SER A 438 8.00 -0.29 11.32
CA SER A 438 6.83 -0.97 11.90
C SER A 438 7.24 -1.88 13.06
N VAL A 439 8.17 -2.82 12.84
CA VAL A 439 8.68 -3.73 13.87
C VAL A 439 9.33 -2.97 15.03
N TYR A 440 10.13 -1.95 14.74
CA TYR A 440 10.81 -1.17 15.77
C TYR A 440 9.83 -0.40 16.66
N GLN A 441 8.84 0.26 16.07
CA GLN A 441 7.81 0.98 16.82
C GLN A 441 6.93 0.02 17.63
N GLN A 442 6.52 -1.11 17.06
CA GLN A 442 5.50 -1.97 17.66
C GLN A 442 6.07 -3.01 18.63
N VAL A 443 7.23 -3.58 18.33
CA VAL A 443 7.84 -4.60 19.19
C VAL A 443 8.78 -3.91 20.18
N PHE A 444 9.71 -3.11 19.69
CA PHE A 444 10.77 -2.57 20.55
C PHE A 444 10.28 -1.40 21.40
N MET A 445 9.60 -0.41 20.84
CA MET A 445 9.11 0.72 21.65
C MET A 445 7.89 0.37 22.51
N GLU A 446 6.93 -0.40 21.99
CA GLU A 446 5.68 -0.66 22.71
C GLU A 446 5.75 -1.87 23.67
N ILE A 447 6.37 -2.99 23.27
CA ILE A 447 6.43 -4.19 24.13
C ILE A 447 7.67 -4.13 25.05
N PHE A 448 8.82 -3.73 24.51
CA PHE A 448 10.08 -3.69 25.24
C PHE A 448 10.45 -2.31 25.79
N ASN A 449 9.58 -1.29 25.67
CA ASN A 449 9.78 0.08 26.14
C ASN A 449 11.14 0.69 25.71
N CYS A 450 11.64 0.33 24.54
CA CYS A 450 12.91 0.83 24.00
C CYS A 450 12.80 2.33 23.65
N PRO A 451 13.93 3.06 23.70
CA PRO A 451 13.95 4.49 23.42
C PRO A 451 13.63 4.78 21.95
N ASP A 452 13.09 5.97 21.69
CA ASP A 452 12.71 6.39 20.32
C ASP A 452 13.90 6.33 19.35
N ILE A 453 13.61 6.05 18.09
CA ILE A 453 14.56 5.86 17.00
C ILE A 453 15.38 7.12 16.70
N SER A 454 14.89 8.28 17.13
CA SER A 454 15.57 9.58 17.06
C SER A 454 16.78 9.64 18.00
N THR A 455 16.76 8.89 19.11
CA THR A 455 17.84 8.84 20.09
C THR A 455 19.04 8.04 19.58
N LYS A 456 20.25 8.34 20.07
CA LYS A 456 21.47 7.60 19.69
C LYS A 456 21.37 6.10 20.00
N ARG A 457 20.76 5.75 21.14
CA ARG A 457 20.53 4.35 21.54
C ARG A 457 19.52 3.67 20.63
N GLY A 458 18.41 4.35 20.31
CA GLY A 458 17.41 3.79 19.40
C GLY A 458 17.93 3.61 17.98
N ARG A 459 18.79 4.51 17.52
CA ARG A 459 19.50 4.39 16.24
C ARG A 459 20.43 3.17 16.20
N LEU A 460 21.19 2.91 17.27
CA LEU A 460 22.07 1.75 17.36
C LEU A 460 21.27 0.43 17.33
N LEU A 461 20.17 0.36 18.10
CA LEU A 461 19.27 -0.79 18.08
C LEU A 461 18.69 -1.04 16.69
N TRP A 462 18.29 0.02 15.99
CA TRP A 462 17.78 -0.10 14.62
C TRP A 462 18.83 -0.69 13.65
N TYR A 463 20.08 -0.23 13.72
CA TYR A 463 21.17 -0.80 12.90
C TYR A 463 21.50 -2.25 13.26
N GLY A 464 21.32 -2.67 14.52
CA GLY A 464 21.47 -4.07 14.92
C GLY A 464 20.29 -4.96 14.48
N LEU A 465 19.07 -4.42 14.48
CA LEU A 465 17.87 -5.16 14.10
C LEU A 465 17.72 -5.35 12.60
N GLY A 466 18.24 -4.42 11.79
CA GLY A 466 18.21 -4.52 10.33
C GLY A 466 18.77 -5.85 9.81
N PRO A 467 20.03 -6.21 10.13
CA PRO A 467 20.62 -7.49 9.74
C PRO A 467 19.80 -8.71 10.21
N ILE A 468 19.26 -8.67 11.44
CA ILE A 468 18.43 -9.77 11.97
C ILE A 468 17.18 -9.96 11.12
N TYR A 469 16.50 -8.87 10.73
CA TYR A 469 15.33 -8.93 9.86
C TYR A 469 15.66 -9.53 8.48
N TRP A 470 16.78 -9.14 7.88
CA TRP A 470 17.24 -9.70 6.62
C TRP A 470 17.59 -11.18 6.71
N ILE A 471 18.23 -11.61 7.80
CA ILE A 471 18.54 -13.02 8.05
C ILE A 471 17.26 -13.84 8.17
N ILE A 472 16.27 -13.36 8.92
CA ILE A 472 14.97 -14.05 9.05
C ILE A 472 14.28 -14.14 7.68
N ALA A 473 14.25 -13.05 6.91
CA ALA A 473 13.64 -13.05 5.58
C ALA A 473 14.35 -14.02 4.62
N PHE A 474 15.68 -14.09 4.66
CA PHE A 474 16.46 -15.06 3.91
C PHE A 474 16.14 -16.51 4.31
N VAL A 475 16.06 -16.79 5.62
CA VAL A 475 15.74 -18.14 6.12
C VAL A 475 14.37 -18.59 5.63
N ILE A 476 13.37 -17.70 5.65
CA ILE A 476 12.02 -17.99 5.13
C ILE A 476 12.07 -18.27 3.62
N ALA A 477 12.75 -17.39 2.86
CA ALA A 477 12.90 -17.54 1.41
C ALA A 477 13.60 -18.84 1.01
N ALA A 478 14.68 -19.20 1.70
CA ALA A 478 15.48 -20.39 1.42
C ALA A 478 14.83 -21.69 1.90
N ALA A 479 13.92 -21.62 2.88
CA ALA A 479 13.18 -22.78 3.37
C ALA A 479 12.17 -23.30 2.34
N VAL A 480 11.50 -22.41 1.61
CA VAL A 480 10.48 -22.75 0.60
C VAL A 480 10.86 -22.10 -0.73
N PRO A 481 11.82 -22.65 -1.49
CA PRO A 481 12.34 -22.04 -2.72
C PRO A 481 11.37 -22.19 -3.91
N ASN A 482 10.10 -21.81 -3.73
CA ASN A 482 9.10 -21.72 -4.80
C ASN A 482 8.42 -20.34 -4.73
N LEU A 483 8.69 -19.49 -5.71
CA LEU A 483 8.27 -18.09 -5.69
C LEU A 483 6.76 -17.96 -5.58
N SER A 484 6.04 -18.61 -6.48
CA SER A 484 4.59 -18.65 -6.56
C SER A 484 3.93 -19.33 -5.36
N GLY A 485 4.53 -20.36 -4.78
CA GLY A 485 4.00 -21.02 -3.59
C GLY A 485 4.06 -20.11 -2.37
N ILE A 486 5.23 -19.50 -2.09
CA ILE A 486 5.33 -18.50 -1.01
C ILE A 486 4.41 -17.30 -1.31
N SER A 487 4.46 -16.72 -2.51
CA SER A 487 3.68 -15.51 -2.79
C SER A 487 2.17 -15.78 -2.78
N SER A 488 1.69 -16.96 -3.19
CA SER A 488 0.27 -17.33 -3.05
C SER A 488 -0.12 -17.49 -1.60
N MET A 489 0.69 -18.17 -0.79
CA MET A 489 0.44 -18.35 0.64
C MET A 489 0.39 -17.01 1.38
N VAL A 490 1.35 -16.12 1.11
CA VAL A 490 1.40 -14.77 1.69
C VAL A 490 0.25 -13.90 1.16
N GLY A 491 -0.05 -14.04 -0.13
CA GLY A 491 -1.19 -13.46 -0.83
C GLY A 491 -2.49 -13.73 -0.10
N ALA A 492 -2.82 -15.01 0.07
CA ALA A 492 -4.05 -15.48 0.68
C ALA A 492 -4.13 -15.22 2.19
N ALA A 493 -3.04 -15.45 2.93
CA ALA A 493 -3.05 -15.36 4.40
C ALA A 493 -3.03 -13.91 4.91
N LEU A 494 -2.27 -13.03 4.26
CA LEU A 494 -2.00 -11.68 4.77
C LEU A 494 -2.51 -10.60 3.81
N ILE A 495 -1.98 -10.57 2.58
CA ILE A 495 -2.24 -9.46 1.64
C ILE A 495 -3.73 -9.31 1.33
N LEU A 496 -4.43 -10.43 1.14
CA LEU A 496 -5.87 -10.47 0.93
C LEU A 496 -6.60 -9.83 2.11
N ASN A 497 -6.19 -10.16 3.33
CA ASN A 497 -6.84 -9.63 4.53
C ASN A 497 -6.63 -8.14 4.69
N PHE A 498 -5.42 -7.62 4.46
CA PHE A 498 -5.15 -6.18 4.56
C PHE A 498 -5.80 -5.36 3.43
N THR A 499 -6.06 -5.98 2.28
CA THR A 499 -6.61 -5.29 1.11
C THR A 499 -8.13 -5.42 1.02
N TYR A 500 -8.72 -6.59 1.26
CA TYR A 500 -10.14 -6.86 1.03
C TYR A 500 -10.93 -7.06 2.33
N THR A 501 -10.37 -7.78 3.31
CA THR A 501 -11.10 -8.14 4.54
C THR A 501 -11.17 -6.97 5.54
N LEU A 502 -10.01 -6.51 6.02
CA LEU A 502 -9.90 -5.55 7.12
C LEU A 502 -10.54 -4.19 6.81
N PRO A 503 -10.40 -3.60 5.60
CA PRO A 503 -11.10 -2.36 5.26
C PRO A 503 -12.63 -2.49 5.37
N GLY A 504 -13.20 -3.65 5.00
CA GLY A 504 -14.65 -3.90 5.10
C GLY A 504 -15.16 -3.77 6.54
N VAL A 505 -14.50 -4.44 7.50
CA VAL A 505 -14.89 -4.37 8.92
C VAL A 505 -14.59 -2.99 9.51
N LEU A 506 -13.47 -2.35 9.12
CA LEU A 506 -13.13 -0.99 9.53
C LEU A 506 -14.24 0.00 9.17
N TYR A 507 -14.75 -0.09 7.94
CA TYR A 507 -15.81 0.81 7.47
C TYR A 507 -17.11 0.62 8.25
N VAL A 508 -17.54 -0.63 8.47
CA VAL A 508 -18.74 -0.92 9.25
C VAL A 508 -18.58 -0.43 10.68
N GLY A 509 -17.46 -0.72 11.34
CA GLY A 509 -17.20 -0.28 12.72
C GLY A 509 -17.20 1.24 12.85
N PHE A 510 -16.53 1.93 11.93
CA PHE A 510 -16.47 3.39 11.89
C PHE A 510 -17.86 4.00 11.67
N ARG A 511 -18.58 3.53 10.65
CA ARG A 511 -19.93 4.02 10.34
C ARG A 511 -20.93 3.77 11.46
N CYS A 512 -20.95 2.57 12.03
CA CYS A 512 -21.87 2.25 13.12
C CYS A 512 -21.69 3.19 14.31
N GLN A 513 -20.47 3.62 14.62
CA GLN A 513 -20.22 4.55 15.72
C GLN A 513 -20.58 5.99 15.34
N LYS A 514 -20.19 6.45 14.14
CA LYS A 514 -20.50 7.79 13.64
C LYS A 514 -22.00 8.01 13.49
N ASP A 515 -22.68 7.07 12.84
CA ASP A 515 -24.09 7.19 12.48
C ASP A 515 -25.05 6.95 13.66
N ALA A 516 -24.54 6.42 14.77
CA ALA A 516 -25.32 6.22 15.98
C ALA A 516 -25.46 7.47 16.86
N ALA A 517 -24.77 8.56 16.56
CA ALA A 517 -24.85 9.80 17.32
C ALA A 517 -26.27 10.37 17.35
N LEU A 518 -26.78 10.66 18.55
CA LEU A 518 -28.08 11.31 18.77
C LEU A 518 -27.93 12.84 18.80
N PRO A 519 -29.02 13.60 18.56
CA PRO A 519 -29.00 15.05 18.74
C PRO A 519 -28.59 15.42 20.17
N GLY A 520 -27.57 16.26 20.32
CA GLY A 520 -27.01 16.66 21.62
C GLY A 520 -25.76 15.86 22.06
N GLU A 521 -25.42 14.79 21.34
CA GLU A 521 -24.14 14.09 21.52
C GLU A 521 -23.04 14.71 20.68
N GLY A 522 -21.83 14.75 21.23
CA GLY A 522 -20.66 15.24 20.51
C GLY A 522 -19.50 15.56 21.44
N TYR A 523 -18.42 16.03 20.84
CA TYR A 523 -17.30 16.60 21.57
C TYR A 523 -17.49 18.12 21.68
N ASP A 524 -17.52 18.63 22.91
CA ASP A 524 -17.54 20.05 23.16
C ASP A 524 -16.10 20.57 23.40
N PRO A 525 -15.56 21.43 22.50
CA PRO A 525 -14.20 21.96 22.63
C PRO A 525 -14.00 22.85 23.86
N ALA A 526 -15.06 23.46 24.40
CA ALA A 526 -14.96 24.40 25.53
C ALA A 526 -14.84 23.66 26.87
N SER A 527 -15.60 22.58 27.04
CA SER A 527 -15.53 21.73 28.24
C SER A 527 -14.50 20.59 28.13
N GLY A 528 -14.12 20.20 26.91
CA GLY A 528 -13.26 19.03 26.66
C GLY A 528 -13.96 17.70 26.95
N VAL A 529 -15.27 17.72 27.20
CA VAL A 529 -16.07 16.54 27.56
C VAL A 529 -16.79 16.03 26.32
N THR A 530 -16.79 14.70 26.16
CA THR A 530 -17.60 14.03 25.14
C THR A 530 -18.93 13.60 25.76
N THR A 531 -20.05 14.11 25.25
CA THR A 531 -21.38 13.71 25.70
C THR A 531 -21.85 12.48 24.90
N ARG A 532 -22.18 11.40 25.61
CA ARG A 532 -22.85 10.21 25.05
C ARG A 532 -24.06 9.88 25.94
N HIS A 533 -25.23 9.77 25.34
CA HIS A 533 -26.48 9.45 26.04
C HIS A 533 -26.66 7.95 26.20
N ASP A 534 -26.09 7.15 25.30
CA ASP A 534 -26.12 5.69 25.37
C ASP A 534 -24.79 5.04 25.01
N SER A 535 -24.61 3.79 25.46
CA SER A 535 -23.43 2.98 25.21
C SER A 535 -23.80 1.53 24.88
N GLY A 536 -22.84 0.78 24.35
CA GLY A 536 -23.01 -0.64 24.08
C GLY A 536 -23.73 -0.97 22.77
N MET A 537 -24.33 -2.16 22.71
CA MET A 537 -24.71 -2.78 21.44
C MET A 537 -25.96 -2.15 20.79
N GLN A 538 -26.83 -1.52 21.58
CA GLN A 538 -27.99 -0.78 21.05
C GLN A 538 -27.57 0.38 20.15
N ARG A 539 -26.49 1.09 20.53
CA ARG A 539 -25.88 2.17 19.74
C ARG A 539 -25.37 1.64 18.40
N TYR A 540 -24.63 0.53 18.41
CA TYR A 540 -24.14 -0.11 17.19
C TYR A 540 -25.28 -0.54 16.25
N ILE A 541 -26.34 -1.14 16.79
CA ILE A 541 -27.51 -1.55 16.00
C ILE A 541 -28.19 -0.34 15.36
N ARG A 542 -28.32 0.78 16.08
CA ARG A 542 -28.90 2.02 15.55
C ARG A 542 -28.06 2.58 14.40
N GLY A 543 -26.75 2.70 14.58
CA GLY A 543 -25.84 3.15 13.52
C GLY A 543 -25.84 2.22 12.31
N PHE A 544 -25.88 0.90 12.56
CA PHE A 544 -25.95 -0.11 11.50
C PHE A 544 -27.20 0.06 10.63
N LYS A 545 -28.37 0.26 11.25
CA LYS A 545 -29.66 0.41 10.55
C LYS A 545 -29.75 1.66 9.68
N LYS A 546 -29.08 2.76 10.06
CA LYS A 546 -29.12 4.03 9.29
C LYS A 546 -28.65 3.85 7.84
N HIS A 547 -27.66 3.00 7.62
CA HIS A 547 -27.14 2.66 6.30
C HIS A 547 -27.04 1.16 6.08
N TRP A 548 -28.15 0.47 6.36
CA TRP A 548 -28.27 -0.98 6.29
C TRP A 548 -27.66 -1.59 5.03
N VAL A 549 -28.00 -1.07 3.83
CA VAL A 549 -27.55 -1.66 2.56
C VAL A 549 -26.04 -1.66 2.43
N VAL A 550 -25.40 -0.53 2.72
CA VAL A 550 -23.94 -0.39 2.62
C VAL A 550 -23.24 -1.22 3.69
N ASN A 551 -23.76 -1.23 4.92
CA ASN A 551 -23.17 -1.99 6.00
C ASN A 551 -23.29 -3.50 5.76
N CYS A 552 -24.45 -3.98 5.27
CA CYS A 552 -24.63 -5.37 4.85
C CYS A 552 -23.68 -5.75 3.72
N PHE A 553 -23.54 -4.90 2.69
CA PHE A 553 -22.59 -5.13 1.61
C PHE A 553 -21.15 -5.26 2.13
N CYS A 554 -20.72 -4.37 3.03
CA CYS A 554 -19.38 -4.45 3.63
C CYS A 554 -19.19 -5.68 4.52
N ILE A 555 -20.24 -6.18 5.20
CA ILE A 555 -20.19 -7.46 5.91
C ILE A 555 -20.02 -8.62 4.94
N PHE A 556 -20.80 -8.66 3.85
CA PHE A 556 -20.64 -9.70 2.82
C PHE A 556 -19.25 -9.64 2.18
N TYR A 557 -18.73 -8.44 1.94
CA TYR A 557 -17.39 -8.22 1.44
C TYR A 557 -16.32 -8.74 2.42
N PHE A 558 -16.46 -8.47 3.71
CA PHE A 558 -15.59 -9.00 4.77
C PHE A 558 -15.64 -10.54 4.83
N CYS A 559 -16.84 -11.13 4.83
CA CYS A 559 -17.01 -12.58 4.84
C CYS A 559 -16.45 -13.24 3.57
N GLY A 560 -16.63 -12.61 2.40
CA GLY A 560 -16.05 -13.02 1.14
C GLY A 560 -14.53 -13.00 1.18
N GLY A 561 -13.93 -11.94 1.74
CA GLY A 561 -12.49 -11.86 1.97
C GLY A 561 -11.96 -13.00 2.84
N LEU A 562 -12.61 -13.29 3.96
CA LEU A 562 -12.24 -14.43 4.83
C LEU A 562 -12.38 -15.77 4.11
N ALA A 563 -13.45 -15.98 3.35
CA ALA A 563 -13.66 -17.19 2.57
C ALA A 563 -12.56 -17.38 1.52
N CYS A 564 -12.22 -16.33 0.77
CA CYS A 564 -11.13 -16.36 -0.20
C CYS A 564 -9.77 -16.58 0.47
N SER A 565 -9.54 -16.00 1.66
CA SER A 565 -8.31 -16.23 2.44
C SER A 565 -8.17 -17.71 2.83
N GLY A 566 -9.25 -18.33 3.33
CA GLY A 566 -9.27 -19.75 3.67
C GLY A 566 -9.04 -20.66 2.47
N MET A 567 -9.73 -20.39 1.36
CA MET A 567 -9.57 -21.15 0.10
C MET A 567 -8.17 -20.98 -0.50
N GLY A 568 -7.61 -19.77 -0.48
CA GLY A 568 -6.28 -19.51 -1.02
C GLY A 568 -5.17 -20.14 -0.20
N MET A 569 -5.27 -20.09 1.14
CA MET A 569 -4.33 -20.82 2.00
C MET A 569 -4.38 -22.34 1.72
N TRP A 570 -5.58 -22.90 1.57
CA TRP A 570 -5.73 -24.30 1.21
C TRP A 570 -5.10 -24.62 -0.16
N ALA A 571 -5.38 -23.82 -1.19
CA ALA A 571 -4.83 -24.01 -2.54
C ALA A 571 -3.30 -23.88 -2.57
N ALA A 572 -2.74 -22.86 -1.90
CA ALA A 572 -1.31 -22.66 -1.79
C ALA A 572 -0.61 -23.83 -1.08
N ILE A 573 -1.22 -24.37 0.00
CA ILE A 573 -0.67 -25.54 0.72
C ILE A 573 -0.69 -26.78 -0.17
N ILE A 574 -1.81 -27.07 -0.85
CA ILE A 574 -1.91 -28.22 -1.75
C ILE A 574 -0.93 -28.08 -2.91
N GLY A 575 -0.82 -26.89 -3.50
CA GLY A 575 0.16 -26.62 -4.56
C GLY A 575 1.60 -26.84 -4.10
N LEU A 576 1.97 -26.38 -2.90
CA LEU A 576 3.29 -26.64 -2.34
C LEU A 576 3.54 -28.14 -2.09
N ILE A 577 2.53 -28.91 -1.67
CA ILE A 577 2.64 -30.35 -1.47
C ILE A 577 2.86 -31.08 -2.81
N GLU A 578 2.12 -30.71 -3.85
CA GLU A 578 2.27 -31.29 -5.20
C GLU A 578 3.64 -30.93 -5.79
N GLU A 579 4.05 -29.68 -5.64
CA GLU A 579 5.28 -29.13 -6.22
C GLU A 579 6.57 -29.67 -5.58
N PHE A 580 6.55 -29.98 -4.27
CA PHE A 580 7.65 -30.66 -3.58
C PHE A 580 7.47 -32.19 -3.52
N GLY A 581 6.39 -32.70 -4.11
CA GLY A 581 6.10 -34.12 -4.19
C GLY A 581 6.95 -34.87 -5.24
N PRO A 582 6.75 -36.20 -5.38
CA PRO A 582 7.47 -37.00 -6.37
C PRO A 582 7.22 -36.50 -7.80
N GLY A 583 8.28 -36.07 -8.50
CA GLY A 583 8.20 -35.55 -9.86
C GLY A 583 7.98 -34.03 -9.98
N GLY A 584 8.01 -33.31 -8.86
CA GLY A 584 7.85 -31.85 -8.78
C GLY A 584 9.09 -31.04 -9.20
N THR A 585 9.39 -29.98 -8.45
CA THR A 585 10.49 -29.04 -8.76
C THR A 585 11.86 -29.57 -8.35
N VAL A 586 12.90 -29.02 -8.98
CA VAL A 586 14.31 -29.36 -8.69
C VAL A 586 14.84 -28.68 -7.42
N ALA A 587 14.15 -27.65 -6.92
CA ALA A 587 14.61 -26.86 -5.80
C ALA A 587 14.31 -27.55 -4.47
N THR A 588 15.35 -27.69 -3.63
CA THR A 588 15.23 -28.19 -2.25
C THR A 588 15.50 -27.07 -1.27
N SER A 589 14.97 -27.17 -0.04
CA SER A 589 15.28 -26.22 1.03
C SER A 589 16.80 -26.08 1.20
N PHE A 590 17.28 -24.84 1.16
CA PHE A 590 18.72 -24.53 1.20
C PHE A 590 19.57 -25.26 0.13
N GLY A 591 18.99 -25.57 -1.04
CA GLY A 591 19.64 -26.26 -2.14
C GLY A 591 20.39 -25.35 -3.14
N CYS A 592 21.23 -25.95 -3.98
CA CYS A 592 21.96 -25.22 -5.01
C CYS A 592 21.24 -25.16 -6.37
N ALA A 593 20.32 -26.07 -6.65
CA ALA A 593 19.53 -26.05 -7.88
C ALA A 593 18.55 -24.86 -7.83
N ALA A 594 18.65 -23.99 -8.83
CA ALA A 594 17.75 -22.86 -8.96
C ALA A 594 16.42 -23.32 -9.61
N PRO A 595 15.26 -22.86 -9.12
CA PRO A 595 13.95 -23.13 -9.73
C PRO A 595 13.70 -22.11 -10.84
N VAL A 596 14.58 -22.07 -11.84
CA VAL A 596 14.56 -21.09 -12.94
C VAL A 596 14.91 -21.72 -14.25
#